data_AF-A0A7S3KIR6-F1
#
_entry.id   AF-A0A7S3KIR6-F1
#
_cell.length_a   1.000
_cell.length_b   1.000
_cell.length_c   1.000
_cell.angle_alpha   90.00
_cell.angle_beta   90.00
_cell.angle_gamma   90.00
#
_symmetry.space_group_name_H-M   'P 1'
#
loop_
_entity.id
_entity.type
_entity.pdbx_description
1 polymer ?
#
loop_
_entity_poly.entity_id
_entity_poly.type
_entity_poly.pdbx_seq_one_letter_code
_entity_poly.pdbx_strand_id
1 'polypeptide(L)'
;EAVVMDWSVDPFGGGYHAWKPHFDIVDTQDRIRRPSRFIKNNSYKENFDQAPIYIAGEAYSEDQGWVEGAFCTAESILSDYFGVKPIEGLTYENYDLVLKNENNKD
;
A
#
# COMPACT_ATOMS: atom_id res chain seq x y z
N GLU A 1 -0.82 28.38 26.26
CA GLU A 1 -0.58 27.04 26.80
C GLU A 1 0.00 26.15 25.71
N ALA A 2 0.69 25.06 26.06
CA ALA A 2 1.21 24.08 25.10
C ALA A 2 0.29 22.85 25.08
N VAL A 3 0.11 22.25 23.89
CA VAL A 3 -0.66 21.03 23.69
C VAL A 3 0.28 19.94 23.17
N VAL A 4 0.15 18.72 23.71
CA VAL A 4 0.92 17.54 23.30
C VAL A 4 -0.07 16.49 22.82
N MET A 5 0.26 15.82 21.72
CA MET A 5 -0.41 14.58 21.33
C MET A 5 0.54 13.40 21.45
N ASP A 6 0.09 12.41 22.21
CA ASP A 6 0.65 11.06 22.24
C ASP A 6 -0.20 10.16 21.31
N TRP A 7 0.42 9.64 20.26
CA TRP A 7 -0.24 8.74 19.31
C TRP A 7 -0.19 7.27 19.73
N SER A 8 0.56 6.94 20.79
CA SER A 8 0.72 5.55 21.24
C SER A 8 -0.48 5.05 22.06
N VAL A 9 -1.33 5.97 22.53
CA VAL A 9 -2.52 5.63 23.31
C VAL A 9 -3.69 5.25 22.41
N ASP A 10 -4.62 4.48 22.97
CA ASP A 10 -5.88 4.15 22.30
C ASP A 10 -6.63 5.43 21.91
N PRO A 11 -7.24 5.50 20.71
CA PRO A 11 -7.50 4.39 19.78
C PRO A 11 -6.45 4.20 18.67
N PHE A 12 -5.32 4.91 18.68
CA PHE A 12 -4.40 4.95 17.54
C PHE A 12 -3.28 3.90 17.63
N GLY A 13 -2.63 3.76 18.79
CA GLY A 13 -1.62 2.72 19.03
C GLY A 13 -0.27 2.91 18.31
N GLY A 14 -0.03 4.07 17.70
CA GLY A 14 1.20 4.40 16.99
C GLY A 14 1.08 5.67 16.15
N GLY A 15 2.19 6.38 15.94
CA GLY A 15 2.24 7.59 15.11
C GLY A 15 2.58 7.34 13.63
N TYR A 16 3.27 6.22 13.34
CA TYR A 16 3.68 5.79 11.99
C TYR A 16 4.12 4.31 12.03
N HIS A 17 4.43 3.72 10.88
CA HIS A 17 4.90 2.34 10.78
C HIS A 17 6.36 2.26 10.36
N ALA A 18 7.02 1.13 10.63
CA ALA A 18 8.35 0.85 10.13
C ALA A 18 8.43 -0.61 9.69
N TRP A 19 9.15 -0.87 8.59
CA TRP A 19 9.40 -2.23 8.14
C TRP A 19 10.14 -3.03 9.21
N LYS A 20 9.57 -4.18 9.55
CA LYS A 20 10.27 -5.14 10.41
C LYS A 20 11.44 -5.76 9.61
N PRO A 21 12.57 -6.09 10.26
CA PRO A 21 13.67 -6.78 9.59
C PRO A 21 13.21 -8.07 8.90
N HIS A 22 13.93 -8.44 7.83
CA HIS A 22 13.75 -9.67 7.05
C HIS A 22 12.47 -9.77 6.20
N PHE A 23 11.76 -8.66 5.96
CA PHE A 23 10.72 -8.60 4.94
C PHE A 23 11.32 -8.27 3.57
N ASP A 24 10.81 -8.94 2.52
CA ASP A 24 10.95 -8.48 1.14
C ASP A 24 9.90 -7.40 0.91
N ILE A 25 10.35 -6.15 0.88
CA ILE A 25 9.47 -4.98 0.83
C ILE A 25 8.67 -5.00 -0.49
N VAL A 26 9.33 -5.26 -1.62
CA VAL A 26 8.69 -5.26 -2.95
C VAL A 26 7.62 -6.35 -3.04
N ASP A 27 7.92 -7.59 -2.63
CA ASP A 27 6.90 -8.65 -2.58
C ASP A 27 5.74 -8.28 -1.65
N THR A 28 6.05 -7.75 -0.47
CA THR A 28 5.03 -7.43 0.54
C THR A 28 4.09 -6.33 0.07
N GLN A 29 4.63 -5.24 -0.49
CA GLN A 29 3.84 -4.13 -1.02
C GLN A 29 2.95 -4.59 -2.17
N ASP A 30 3.49 -5.35 -3.14
CA ASP A 30 2.68 -5.88 -4.23
C ASP A 30 1.56 -6.76 -3.68
N ARG A 31 1.84 -7.60 -2.68
CA ARG A 31 0.84 -8.52 -2.11
C ARG A 31 -0.27 -7.83 -1.35
N ILE A 32 0.06 -6.83 -0.53
CA ILE A 32 -0.89 -6.23 0.41
C ILE A 32 -1.84 -5.24 -0.26
N ARG A 33 -1.41 -4.55 -1.33
CA ARG A 33 -2.24 -3.55 -2.03
C ARG A 33 -3.51 -4.13 -2.67
N ARG A 34 -3.53 -5.44 -2.95
CA ARG A 34 -4.71 -6.21 -3.39
C ARG A 34 -4.67 -7.62 -2.80
N PRO A 35 -5.04 -7.80 -1.52
CA PRO A 35 -4.88 -9.09 -0.83
C PRO A 35 -5.85 -10.15 -1.32
N SER A 36 -6.98 -9.74 -1.92
CA SER A 36 -8.01 -10.64 -2.46
C SER A 36 -7.47 -11.64 -3.47
N ARG A 37 -6.42 -11.30 -4.25
CA ARG A 37 -5.83 -12.21 -5.23
C ARG A 37 -5.17 -13.48 -4.65
N PHE A 38 -4.96 -13.54 -3.32
CA PHE A 38 -4.28 -14.67 -2.67
C PHE A 38 -5.18 -15.64 -1.90
N ILE A 39 -6.49 -15.38 -1.85
CA ILE A 39 -7.41 -16.23 -1.08
C ILE A 39 -7.83 -17.42 -1.97
N LYS A 40 -7.15 -18.56 -1.81
CA LYS A 40 -7.30 -19.75 -2.68
C LYS A 40 -8.57 -20.60 -2.44
N ASN A 41 -9.24 -20.45 -1.28
CA ASN A 41 -10.32 -21.33 -0.83
C ASN A 41 -11.47 -20.58 -0.15
N ASN A 42 -12.00 -19.55 -0.81
CA ASN A 42 -13.27 -18.98 -0.37
C ASN A 42 -14.44 -19.73 -1.04
N SER A 43 -15.45 -20.13 -0.26
CA SER A 43 -16.74 -20.65 -0.74
C SER A 43 -17.48 -19.69 -1.69
N TYR A 44 -17.11 -18.41 -1.72
CA TYR A 44 -17.51 -17.40 -2.70
C TYR A 44 -16.72 -17.50 -4.03
N LYS A 45 -16.46 -18.74 -4.49
CA LYS A 45 -15.49 -19.09 -5.54
C LYS A 45 -15.88 -18.62 -6.94
N GLU A 46 -17.13 -18.20 -7.14
CA GLU A 46 -17.65 -17.91 -8.49
C GLU A 46 -17.36 -16.48 -8.95
N ASN A 47 -16.92 -15.59 -8.04
CA ASN A 47 -16.65 -14.18 -8.33
C ASN A 47 -15.41 -13.63 -7.60
N PHE A 48 -14.45 -14.46 -7.17
CA PHE A 48 -13.36 -13.99 -6.29
C PHE A 48 -12.37 -13.03 -6.96
N ASP A 49 -12.30 -13.03 -8.30
CA ASP A 49 -11.65 -11.97 -9.08
C ASP A 49 -12.30 -10.58 -8.89
N GLN A 50 -13.45 -10.49 -8.22
CA GLN A 50 -14.27 -9.28 -8.08
C GLN A 50 -14.25 -8.60 -6.72
N ALA A 51 -13.65 -9.14 -5.65
CA ALA A 51 -13.63 -8.40 -4.38
C ALA A 51 -12.69 -7.18 -4.52
N PRO A 52 -13.21 -5.95 -4.70
CA PRO A 52 -12.42 -4.79 -5.07
C PRO A 52 -11.89 -4.12 -3.80
N ILE A 53 -11.18 -4.92 -3.01
CA ILE A 53 -10.59 -4.49 -1.74
C ILE A 53 -9.13 -4.20 -2.00
N TYR A 54 -8.76 -2.96 -1.72
CA TYR A 54 -7.41 -2.44 -1.89
C TYR A 54 -6.95 -1.84 -0.58
N ILE A 55 -5.65 -1.96 -0.28
CA ILE A 55 -5.04 -1.38 0.91
C ILE A 55 -4.06 -0.31 0.47
N ALA A 56 -4.33 0.94 0.85
CA ALA A 56 -3.46 2.09 0.66
C ALA A 56 -3.16 2.73 2.02
N GLY A 57 -2.14 3.58 2.04
CA GLY A 57 -1.70 4.30 3.23
C GLY A 57 -0.20 4.21 3.42
N GLU A 58 0.29 4.92 4.43
CA GLU A 58 1.72 5.02 4.74
C GLU A 58 2.34 3.67 5.18
N ALA A 59 1.55 2.82 5.84
CA ALA A 59 2.06 1.66 6.58
C ALA A 59 2.91 0.69 5.77
N TYR A 60 2.56 0.49 4.51
CA TYR A 60 3.24 -0.42 3.58
C TYR A 60 3.75 0.34 2.36
N SER A 61 4.33 1.52 2.58
CA SER A 61 5.00 2.33 1.57
C SER A 61 6.52 2.22 1.68
N GLU A 62 7.24 2.76 0.70
CA GLU A 62 8.70 3.00 0.81
C GLU A 62 8.97 4.17 1.78
N ASP A 63 8.17 5.24 1.71
CA ASP A 63 8.29 6.44 2.53
C ASP A 63 7.43 6.41 3.80
N GLN A 64 7.72 5.42 4.66
CA GLN A 64 7.12 5.31 5.99
C GLN A 64 7.40 6.55 6.87
N GLY A 65 6.41 6.99 7.64
CA GLY A 65 6.43 8.20 8.45
C GLY A 65 6.04 9.48 7.70
N TRP A 66 5.82 9.41 6.38
CA TRP A 66 5.55 10.57 5.54
C TRP A 66 4.19 10.48 4.85
N VAL A 67 3.64 11.65 4.49
CA VAL A 67 2.38 11.74 3.75
C VAL A 67 2.57 11.22 2.32
N GLU A 68 3.76 11.44 1.78
CA GLU A 68 4.22 10.99 0.46
C GLU A 68 4.00 9.49 0.28
N GLY A 69 4.36 8.65 1.28
CA GLY A 69 4.14 7.21 1.23
C GLY A 69 2.66 6.80 1.12
N ALA A 70 1.76 7.55 1.75
CA ALA A 70 0.32 7.35 1.61
C ALA A 70 -0.17 7.73 0.20
N PHE A 71 0.39 8.77 -0.41
CA PHE A 71 0.09 9.14 -1.79
C PHE A 71 0.64 8.12 -2.79
N CYS A 72 1.88 7.65 -2.63
CA CYS A 72 2.50 6.65 -3.51
C CYS A 72 1.63 5.38 -3.60
N THR A 73 1.20 4.85 -2.46
CA THR A 73 0.42 3.60 -2.41
C THR A 73 -0.98 3.77 -2.97
N ALA A 74 -1.65 4.90 -2.69
CA ALA A 74 -2.96 5.22 -3.25
C ALA A 74 -2.89 5.38 -4.78
N GLU A 75 -1.92 6.14 -5.28
CA GLU A 75 -1.72 6.35 -6.71
C GLU A 75 -1.36 5.05 -7.43
N SER A 76 -0.51 4.21 -6.84
CA SER A 76 -0.17 2.90 -7.38
C SER A 76 -1.42 2.03 -7.58
N ILE A 77 -2.36 2.04 -6.62
CA ILE A 77 -3.63 1.32 -6.73
C ILE A 77 -4.50 1.90 -7.84
N LEU A 78 -4.65 3.22 -7.88
CA LEU A 78 -5.49 3.92 -8.86
C LEU A 78 -4.98 3.71 -10.30
N SER A 79 -3.67 3.80 -10.49
CA SER A 79 -3.03 3.54 -11.78
C SER A 79 -3.19 2.08 -12.20
N ASP A 80 -2.83 1.14 -11.32
CA ASP A 80 -2.74 -0.27 -11.70
C ASP A 80 -4.08 -0.99 -11.85
N TYR A 81 -5.07 -0.61 -11.05
CA TYR A 81 -6.34 -1.34 -10.99
C TYR A 81 -7.53 -0.56 -11.53
N PHE A 82 -7.39 0.76 -11.69
CA PHE A 82 -8.47 1.63 -12.17
C PHE A 82 -8.08 2.43 -13.43
N GLY A 83 -6.84 2.32 -13.92
CA GLY A 83 -6.38 2.99 -15.15
C GLY A 83 -6.31 4.51 -15.03
N VAL A 84 -6.22 5.04 -13.80
CA VAL A 84 -6.10 6.48 -13.55
C VAL A 84 -4.67 6.92 -13.80
N LYS A 85 -4.47 7.95 -14.62
CA LYS A 85 -3.14 8.52 -14.85
C LYS A 85 -2.59 9.11 -13.52
N PRO A 86 -1.31 8.89 -13.19
CA PRO A 86 -0.65 9.58 -12.08
C PRO A 86 -0.80 11.10 -12.17
N ILE A 87 -0.77 11.76 -11.01
CA ILE A 87 -0.84 13.22 -10.88
C ILE A 87 0.34 13.84 -11.62
N GLU A 88 0.06 14.84 -12.45
CA GLU A 88 1.10 15.50 -13.25
C GLU A 88 2.10 16.24 -12.36
N GLY A 89 3.40 16.00 -12.61
CA GLY A 89 4.51 16.54 -11.81
C GLY A 89 5.08 15.56 -10.78
N LEU A 90 4.40 14.44 -10.51
CA LEU A 90 4.92 13.32 -9.73
C LEU A 90 5.34 12.21 -10.71
N THR A 91 6.51 12.37 -11.32
CA THR A 91 7.07 11.35 -12.23
C THR A 91 7.79 10.26 -11.45
N TYR A 92 7.89 9.05 -12.02
CA TYR A 92 8.68 7.91 -11.49
C TYR A 92 10.12 8.29 -11.09
N GLU A 93 10.68 9.37 -11.66
CA GLU A 93 12.01 9.89 -11.32
C GLU A 93 12.07 10.63 -9.96
N ASN A 94 10.92 11.04 -9.41
CA ASN A 94 10.81 11.82 -8.18
C ASN A 94 9.95 11.13 -7.09
N TYR A 95 9.36 9.97 -7.39
CA TYR A 95 8.39 9.29 -6.56
C TYR A 95 8.59 7.77 -6.68
N ASP A 96 8.93 7.11 -5.59
CA ASP A 96 9.01 5.66 -5.53
C ASP A 96 7.59 5.10 -5.40
N LEU A 97 6.93 4.92 -6.55
CA LEU A 97 5.71 4.12 -6.62
C LEU A 97 6.02 2.68 -6.24
N VAL A 98 5.01 1.94 -5.77
CA VAL A 98 5.18 0.54 -5.38
C VAL A 98 5.73 -0.23 -6.58
N LEU A 99 6.98 -0.66 -6.47
CA LEU A 99 7.66 -1.40 -7.53
C LEU A 99 6.96 -2.75 -7.71
N LYS A 100 6.63 -3.10 -8.95
CA LYS A 100 6.16 -4.44 -9.26
C LYS A 100 7.37 -5.35 -9.38
N ASN A 101 7.32 -6.50 -8.72
CA ASN A 101 8.19 -7.62 -9.10
C ASN A 101 7.78 -8.10 -10.50
N GLU A 102 8.46 -7.63 -11.55
CA GLU A 102 8.20 -8.02 -12.95
C GLU A 102 8.46 -9.52 -13.22
N ASN A 103 8.95 -10.25 -12.22
CA ASN A 103 9.31 -11.67 -12.31
C ASN A 103 8.15 -12.65 -12.02
N ASN A 104 6.95 -12.20 -11.64
CA ASN A 104 5.77 -13.07 -11.49
C ASN A 104 4.84 -13.00 -12.71
N LYS A 105 5.38 -13.33 -13.88
CA LYS A 105 4.57 -13.77 -15.03
C LYS A 105 4.37 -15.28 -14.90
N ASP A 106 3.34 -15.67 -14.17
CA ASP A 106 2.69 -16.98 -14.32
C ASP A 106 1.55 -16.88 -15.33
#